data_AF-A0A7J2LWX1-F1
#
_entry.id   AF-A0A7J2LWX1-F1
#
_cell.length_a   1.000
_cell.length_b   1.000
_cell.length_c   1.000
_cell.angle_alpha   90.00
_cell.angle_beta   90.00
_cell.angle_gamma   90.00
#
_symmetry.space_group_name_H-M   'P 1'
#
loop_
_entity.id
_entity.type
_entity.pdbx_description
1 polymer ?
#
loop_
_entity_poly.entity_id
_entity_poly.type
_entity_poly.pdbx_seq_one_letter_code
_entity_poly.pdbx_strand_id
1 'polypeptide(L)'
;MSMGSTSFGMAIGNAAVHSKEPFESPEGKAGLIGMNLVRSGLERVRSSYESMHVIIDLLEKYSPDSLRRARYDNNFLIADAYEAWVLEAAGRYWVAEKTTDGIRAVSNLYTIENKWNAVHPELVEHAVEMDWCRSREVWRESKRIELDRIKVFGLGIR
;
A
#
# COMPACT_ATOMS: atom_id res chain seq x y z
N MET A 1 10.70 -0.93 -10.08
CA MET A 1 9.37 -0.64 -10.65
C MET A 1 9.07 -1.71 -11.69
N SER A 2 7.88 -2.29 -11.63
CA SER A 2 7.33 -3.20 -12.65
C SER A 2 5.94 -2.69 -13.02
N MET A 3 5.53 -2.94 -14.26
CA MET A 3 4.20 -2.57 -14.76
C MET A 3 3.71 -3.63 -15.74
N GLY A 4 2.41 -3.74 -15.91
CA GLY A 4 1.79 -4.62 -16.90
C GLY A 4 0.33 -4.28 -17.14
N SER A 5 -0.26 -4.91 -18.15
CA SER A 5 -1.66 -4.75 -18.50
C SER A 5 -2.32 -6.08 -18.87
N THR A 6 -3.65 -6.12 -18.86
CA THR A 6 -4.44 -7.29 -19.25
C THR A 6 -5.19 -7.04 -20.56
N SER A 7 -5.67 -8.12 -21.19
CA SER A 7 -6.54 -8.04 -22.37
C SER A 7 -7.89 -7.38 -22.10
N PHE A 8 -8.24 -7.12 -20.83
CA PHE A 8 -9.46 -6.42 -20.42
C PHE A 8 -9.24 -4.91 -20.25
N GLY A 9 -8.08 -4.37 -20.64
CA GLY A 9 -7.80 -2.93 -20.57
C GLY A 9 -7.44 -2.43 -19.17
N MET A 10 -7.12 -3.34 -18.26
CA MET A 10 -6.59 -2.98 -16.94
C MET A 10 -5.07 -2.85 -17.00
N ALA A 11 -4.50 -1.91 -16.25
CA ALA A 11 -3.07 -1.72 -16.06
C ALA A 11 -2.71 -1.64 -14.57
N ILE A 12 -1.51 -2.10 -14.23
CA ILE A 12 -0.95 -2.01 -12.88
C ILE A 12 0.50 -1.55 -12.95
N GLY A 13 0.91 -0.74 -11.97
CA GLY A 13 2.31 -0.39 -11.75
C GLY A 13 2.61 -0.23 -10.26
N ASN A 14 3.87 -0.43 -9.86
CA ASN A 14 4.29 -0.28 -8.48
C ASN A 14 5.54 0.61 -8.30
N ALA A 15 5.61 1.36 -7.20
CA ALA A 15 6.86 1.97 -6.75
C ALA A 15 7.25 1.46 -5.36
N ALA A 16 8.56 1.41 -5.12
CA ALA A 16 9.12 1.00 -3.84
C ALA A 16 9.05 2.17 -2.85
N VAL A 17 8.58 1.90 -1.64
CA VAL A 17 8.41 2.86 -0.55
C VAL A 17 8.98 2.27 0.74
N HIS A 18 9.33 3.12 1.71
CA HIS A 18 9.90 2.67 2.98
C HIS A 18 8.98 3.07 4.12
N SER A 19 8.38 2.06 4.76
CA SER A 19 7.60 2.25 5.96
C SER A 19 8.48 2.23 7.21
N LYS A 20 7.85 2.38 8.39
CA LYS A 20 8.45 2.06 9.68
C LYS A 20 8.33 0.58 10.07
N GLU A 21 7.68 -0.25 9.26
CA GLU A 21 7.62 -1.68 9.54
C GLU A 21 9.04 -2.27 9.54
N PRO A 22 9.33 -3.21 10.45
CA PRO A 22 10.67 -3.74 10.62
C PRO A 22 11.06 -4.71 9.50
N PHE A 23 12.13 -4.43 8.74
CA PHE A 23 12.67 -5.35 7.73
C PHE A 23 13.76 -6.27 8.28
N GLU A 24 13.80 -7.53 7.84
CA GLU A 24 14.83 -8.53 8.16
C GLU A 24 16.07 -8.36 7.26
N SER A 25 16.89 -7.37 7.57
CA SER A 25 18.27 -7.12 7.09
C SER A 25 18.52 -7.03 5.56
N PRO A 26 19.62 -6.38 5.14
CA PRO A 26 20.02 -6.30 3.75
C PRO A 26 20.61 -7.62 3.18
N GLU A 27 20.35 -8.79 3.76
CA GLU A 27 20.61 -10.09 3.14
C GLU A 27 19.36 -10.97 3.01
N GLY A 28 18.16 -10.42 3.30
CA GLY A 28 16.89 -11.14 3.33
C GLY A 28 16.67 -12.13 2.16
N LYS A 29 16.39 -13.40 2.50
CA LYS A 29 15.96 -14.45 1.56
C LYS A 29 14.70 -13.99 0.82
N ALA A 30 14.51 -14.38 -0.44
CA ALA A 30 13.41 -13.94 -1.32
C ALA A 30 12.03 -13.88 -0.62
N GLY A 31 11.66 -12.69 -0.13
CA GLY A 31 10.32 -12.36 0.35
C GLY A 31 9.39 -12.02 -0.82
N LEU A 32 8.12 -11.78 -0.53
CA LEU A 32 7.16 -11.32 -1.53
C LEU A 32 7.47 -9.86 -1.89
N ILE A 33 8.04 -9.64 -3.07
CA ILE A 33 8.38 -8.29 -3.54
C ILE A 33 7.26 -7.73 -4.43
N GLY A 34 7.21 -6.41 -4.59
CA GLY A 34 6.19 -5.73 -5.39
C GLY A 34 6.02 -6.28 -6.79
N MET A 35 7.09 -6.76 -7.44
CA MET A 35 7.00 -7.36 -8.77
C MET A 35 6.25 -8.70 -8.79
N ASN A 36 6.28 -9.49 -7.70
CA ASN A 36 5.45 -10.68 -7.58
C ASN A 36 3.97 -10.30 -7.42
N LEU A 37 3.70 -9.28 -6.61
CA LEU A 37 2.34 -8.75 -6.40
C LEU A 37 1.75 -8.18 -7.69
N VAL A 38 2.54 -7.43 -8.47
CA VAL A 38 2.15 -6.94 -9.81
C VAL A 38 1.75 -8.09 -10.73
N ARG A 39 2.57 -9.15 -10.76
CA ARG A 39 2.27 -10.32 -11.58
C ARG A 39 0.98 -11.01 -11.14
N SER A 40 0.83 -11.29 -9.85
CA SER A 40 -0.36 -11.94 -9.31
C SER A 40 -1.61 -11.09 -9.49
N GLY A 41 -1.52 -9.77 -9.31
CA GLY A 41 -2.61 -8.84 -9.53
C GLY A 41 -3.08 -8.75 -10.98
N LEU A 42 -2.30 -9.22 -11.95
CA LEU A 42 -2.70 -9.30 -13.37
C LEU A 42 -3.28 -10.68 -13.73
N GLU A 43 -3.18 -11.69 -12.86
CA GLU A 43 -3.60 -13.05 -13.16
C GLU A 43 -5.12 -13.21 -12.98
N ARG A 44 -5.84 -13.47 -14.09
CA ARG A 44 -7.27 -13.86 -14.11
C ARG A 44 -8.26 -12.83 -13.56
N VAL A 45 -7.88 -11.55 -13.47
CA VAL A 45 -8.76 -10.46 -13.04
C VAL A 45 -9.44 -9.73 -14.21
N ARG A 46 -10.56 -9.09 -13.92
CA ARG A 46 -11.38 -8.36 -14.90
C ARG A 46 -11.59 -6.89 -14.56
N SER A 47 -11.22 -6.45 -13.37
CA SER A 47 -11.27 -5.04 -12.95
C SER A 47 -10.11 -4.67 -12.03
N SER A 48 -9.83 -3.37 -11.96
CA SER A 48 -8.86 -2.78 -11.03
C SER A 48 -9.23 -3.06 -9.57
N TYR A 49 -10.52 -3.05 -9.23
CA TYR A 49 -11.01 -3.45 -7.90
C TYR A 49 -10.66 -4.89 -7.55
N GLU A 50 -10.90 -5.85 -8.46
CA GLU A 50 -10.55 -7.26 -8.24
C GLU A 50 -9.04 -7.44 -8.09
N SER A 51 -8.25 -6.77 -8.93
CA SER A 51 -6.79 -6.77 -8.86
C SER A 51 -6.25 -6.24 -7.54
N MET A 52 -6.81 -5.14 -7.05
CA MET A 52 -6.48 -4.57 -5.75
C MET A 52 -6.72 -5.59 -4.62
N HIS A 53 -7.87 -6.28 -4.64
CA HIS A 53 -8.20 -7.29 -3.63
C HIS A 53 -7.31 -8.52 -3.70
N VAL A 54 -6.90 -8.96 -4.90
CA VAL A 54 -5.88 -10.02 -5.02
C VAL A 54 -4.58 -9.63 -4.33
N ILE A 55 -4.14 -8.37 -4.47
CA ILE A 55 -2.92 -7.89 -3.79
C ILE A 55 -3.14 -7.84 -2.27
N ILE A 56 -4.28 -7.31 -1.81
CA ILE A 56 -4.64 -7.27 -0.38
C ILE A 56 -4.64 -8.68 0.22
N ASP A 57 -5.30 -9.63 -0.43
CA ASP A 57 -5.37 -11.03 0.04
C ASP A 57 -3.97 -11.64 0.19
N LEU A 58 -3.06 -11.32 -0.72
CA LEU A 58 -1.67 -11.79 -0.62
C LEU A 58 -0.95 -11.10 0.55
N LEU A 59 -1.07 -9.78 0.69
CA LEU A 59 -0.48 -9.05 1.83
C LEU A 59 -0.96 -9.59 3.18
N GLU A 60 -2.23 -9.97 3.29
CA GLU A 60 -2.80 -10.50 4.53
C GLU A 60 -2.47 -11.98 4.75
N LYS A 61 -2.36 -12.76 3.67
CA LYS A 61 -2.06 -14.20 3.75
C LYS A 61 -0.61 -14.51 4.07
N TYR A 62 0.34 -13.72 3.55
CA TYR A 62 1.76 -13.96 3.82
C TYR A 62 2.11 -13.57 5.26
N SER A 63 2.87 -14.43 5.93
CA SER A 63 3.27 -14.16 7.31
C SER A 63 4.09 -12.86 7.38
N PRO A 64 4.03 -12.13 8.51
CA PRO A 64 4.88 -10.96 8.73
C PRO A 64 6.33 -11.24 8.38
N ASP A 65 6.89 -12.39 8.80
CA ASP A 65 8.27 -12.78 8.45
C ASP A 65 8.53 -12.83 6.93
N SER A 66 7.55 -13.24 6.13
CA SER A 66 7.69 -13.26 4.66
C SER A 66 7.68 -11.88 4.02
N LEU A 67 6.94 -10.95 4.62
CA LEU A 67 6.86 -9.56 4.17
C LEU A 67 8.07 -8.77 4.67
N ARG A 68 8.52 -9.02 5.91
CA ARG A 68 9.72 -8.40 6.51
C ARG A 68 11.00 -8.80 5.80
N ARG A 69 11.03 -9.95 5.13
CA ARG A 69 12.15 -10.33 4.24
C ARG A 69 12.26 -9.47 2.98
N ALA A 70 11.22 -8.74 2.60
CA ALA A 70 11.35 -7.69 1.58
C ALA A 70 12.18 -6.53 2.16
N ARG A 71 12.85 -5.75 1.30
CA ARG A 71 13.67 -4.60 1.73
C ARG A 71 12.90 -3.28 1.74
N TYR A 72 11.70 -3.30 1.18
CA TYR A 72 10.86 -2.14 0.94
C TYR A 72 9.42 -2.63 0.83
N ASP A 73 8.50 -1.72 1.11
CA ASP A 73 7.09 -1.90 0.82
C ASP A 73 6.72 -1.28 -0.51
N ASN A 74 5.46 -1.42 -0.92
CA ASN A 74 5.04 -1.00 -2.24
C ASN A 74 3.79 -0.14 -2.15
N ASN A 75 3.75 0.86 -3.02
CA ASN A 75 2.51 1.43 -3.47
C ASN A 75 2.21 0.96 -4.88
N PHE A 76 0.93 0.92 -5.23
CA PHE A 76 0.43 0.44 -6.50
C PHE A 76 -0.51 1.48 -7.09
N LEU A 77 -0.40 1.70 -8.39
CA LEU A 77 -1.43 2.37 -9.18
C LEU A 77 -2.07 1.30 -10.08
N ILE A 78 -3.37 1.10 -9.90
CA ILE A 78 -4.15 0.06 -10.55
C ILE A 78 -5.29 0.78 -11.29
N ALA A 79 -5.44 0.59 -12.59
CA ALA A 79 -6.45 1.33 -13.35
C ALA A 79 -7.11 0.46 -14.39
N ASP A 80 -8.39 0.71 -14.65
CA ASP A 80 -9.13 0.19 -15.80
C ASP A 80 -9.90 1.34 -16.49
N ALA A 81 -10.85 1.01 -17.37
CA ALA A 81 -11.61 2.00 -18.13
C ALA A 81 -12.60 2.83 -17.29
N TYR A 82 -12.89 2.42 -16.05
CA TYR A 82 -13.94 2.99 -15.22
C TYR A 82 -13.39 3.67 -13.97
N GLU A 83 -12.31 3.14 -13.42
CA GLU A 83 -11.76 3.63 -12.16
C GLU A 83 -10.25 3.36 -12.04
N ALA A 84 -9.62 4.04 -11.10
CA ALA A 84 -8.28 3.75 -10.66
C ALA A 84 -8.21 3.67 -9.13
N TRP A 85 -7.28 2.87 -8.65
CA TRP A 85 -7.00 2.62 -7.25
C TRP A 85 -5.52 2.87 -6.97
N VAL A 86 -5.26 3.64 -5.93
CA VAL A 86 -3.96 3.69 -5.28
C VAL A 86 -4.03 2.80 -4.05
N LEU A 87 -3.12 1.82 -3.98
CA LEU A 87 -2.97 0.94 -2.82
C LEU A 87 -1.59 1.16 -2.23
N GLU A 88 -1.52 1.60 -0.98
CA GLU A 88 -0.28 1.85 -0.25
C GLU A 88 -0.14 0.83 0.87
N ALA A 89 0.93 0.02 0.83
CA ALA A 89 1.16 -1.05 1.79
C ALA A 89 2.35 -0.76 2.71
N ALA A 90 2.31 -1.25 3.94
CA ALA A 90 3.41 -1.33 4.90
C ALA A 90 3.34 -2.69 5.61
N GLY A 91 4.23 -3.61 5.25
CA GLY A 91 4.12 -5.01 5.67
C GLY A 91 2.79 -5.60 5.23
N ARG A 92 1.99 -6.08 6.19
CA ARG A 92 0.63 -6.60 5.95
C ARG A 92 -0.45 -5.52 5.96
N TYR A 93 -0.13 -4.32 6.43
CA TYR A 93 -1.08 -3.23 6.56
C TYR A 93 -1.18 -2.47 5.24
N TRP A 94 -2.34 -1.90 4.96
CA TRP A 94 -2.59 -1.22 3.70
C TRP A 94 -3.68 -0.16 3.83
N VAL A 95 -3.64 0.81 2.91
CA VAL A 95 -4.67 1.83 2.68
C VAL A 95 -4.96 1.91 1.19
N ALA A 96 -6.23 2.03 0.81
CA ALA A 96 -6.67 2.10 -0.57
C ALA A 96 -7.55 3.34 -0.84
N GLU A 97 -7.21 4.08 -1.88
CA GLU A 97 -7.93 5.25 -2.37
C GLU A 97 -8.42 4.99 -3.80
N LYS A 98 -9.71 5.22 -4.03
CA LYS A 98 -10.36 5.15 -5.34
C LYS A 98 -10.42 6.54 -5.95
N THR A 99 -10.15 6.61 -7.25
CA THR A 99 -10.53 7.76 -8.08
C THR A 99 -11.28 7.32 -9.33
N THR A 100 -12.26 8.12 -9.75
CA THR A 100 -13.02 7.95 -11.00
C THR A 100 -12.80 9.10 -11.97
N ASP A 101 -12.08 10.14 -11.55
CA ASP A 101 -11.85 11.36 -12.31
C ASP A 101 -10.52 12.03 -11.91
N GLY A 102 -10.14 13.07 -12.65
CA GLY A 102 -8.93 13.83 -12.36
C GLY A 102 -7.63 13.09 -12.67
N ILE A 103 -6.57 13.43 -11.92
CA ILE A 103 -5.21 12.92 -12.10
C ILE A 103 -4.73 12.34 -10.78
N ARG A 104 -4.22 11.11 -10.82
CA ARG A 104 -3.54 10.49 -9.70
C ARG A 104 -2.16 10.01 -10.12
N ALA A 105 -1.16 10.31 -9.30
CA ALA A 105 0.22 9.92 -9.51
C ALA A 105 0.76 9.20 -8.28
N VAL A 106 1.70 8.30 -8.49
CA VAL A 106 2.37 7.53 -7.46
C VAL A 106 3.88 7.65 -7.66
N SER A 107 4.63 7.77 -6.57
CA SER A 107 6.09 7.89 -6.58
C SER A 107 6.70 7.02 -5.48
N ASN A 108 7.98 7.17 -5.16
CA ASN A 108 8.62 6.49 -4.02
C ASN A 108 8.24 7.10 -2.65
N LEU A 109 7.09 7.76 -2.58
CA LEU A 109 6.49 8.36 -1.40
C LEU A 109 5.08 7.80 -1.24
N TYR A 110 4.65 7.77 0.01
CA TYR A 110 3.24 7.59 0.32
C TYR A 110 2.50 8.91 0.18
N THR A 111 1.26 8.82 -0.26
CA THR A 111 0.49 9.94 -0.79
C THR A 111 -0.97 9.88 -0.37
N ILE A 112 -1.47 8.74 0.11
CA ILE A 112 -2.82 8.66 0.66
C ILE A 112 -2.80 9.29 2.06
N GLU A 113 -3.57 10.36 2.22
CA GLU A 113 -3.66 11.09 3.49
C GLU A 113 -4.94 10.71 4.25
N ASN A 114 -5.89 11.65 4.35
CA ASN A 114 -7.09 11.59 5.20
C ASN A 114 -8.36 11.12 4.45
N LYS A 115 -8.22 10.78 3.16
CA LYS A 115 -9.30 10.32 2.30
C LYS A 115 -8.89 8.99 1.69
N TRP A 116 -9.53 7.94 2.18
CA TRP A 116 -9.36 6.60 1.66
C TRP A 116 -10.72 5.92 1.60
N ASN A 117 -10.82 4.90 0.76
CA ASN A 117 -12.03 4.12 0.56
C ASN A 117 -11.99 2.82 1.35
N ALA A 118 -10.80 2.27 1.60
CA ALA A 118 -10.61 1.09 2.42
C ALA A 118 -9.26 1.14 3.15
N VAL A 119 -9.16 0.44 4.27
CA VAL A 119 -7.97 0.38 5.13
C VAL A 119 -7.94 -0.94 5.88
N HIS A 120 -6.75 -1.48 6.13
CA HIS A 120 -6.59 -2.67 6.97
C HIS A 120 -7.21 -2.43 8.36
N PRO A 121 -8.05 -3.34 8.89
CA PRO A 121 -8.86 -3.10 10.09
C PRO A 121 -8.02 -2.84 11.35
N GLU A 122 -6.82 -3.43 11.42
CA GLU A 122 -5.90 -3.32 12.55
C GLU A 122 -4.84 -2.21 12.37
N LEU A 123 -4.83 -1.46 11.26
CA LEU A 123 -3.76 -0.49 10.99
C LEU A 123 -3.65 0.58 12.09
N VAL A 124 -4.79 1.08 12.56
CA VAL A 124 -4.82 2.17 13.55
C VAL A 124 -4.38 1.66 14.91
N GLU A 125 -4.91 0.51 15.34
CA GLU A 125 -4.51 -0.16 16.58
C GLU A 125 -3.00 -0.43 16.59
N HIS A 126 -2.47 -1.04 15.53
CA HIS A 126 -1.04 -1.30 15.38
C HIS A 126 -0.21 -0.01 15.44
N ALA A 127 -0.64 1.04 14.74
CA ALA A 127 0.06 2.33 14.79
C ALA A 127 0.07 2.95 16.21
N VAL A 128 -0.97 2.72 17.01
CA VAL A 128 -1.01 3.17 18.41
C VAL A 128 -0.11 2.30 19.29
N GLU A 129 -0.14 0.98 19.11
CA GLU A 129 0.72 0.03 19.84
C GLU A 129 2.21 0.30 19.59
N MET A 130 2.56 0.71 18.37
CA MET A 130 3.92 1.06 17.97
C MET A 130 4.33 2.50 18.32
N ASP A 131 3.49 3.26 19.03
CA ASP A 131 3.69 4.68 19.37
C ASP A 131 3.92 5.57 18.12
N TRP A 132 3.30 5.19 17.00
CA TRP A 132 3.26 5.99 15.78
C TRP A 132 2.03 6.86 15.69
N CYS A 133 1.00 6.60 16.48
CA CYS A 133 -0.19 7.42 16.60
C CYS A 133 -0.59 7.53 18.08
N ARG A 134 -1.01 8.72 18.52
CA ARG A 134 -1.42 8.95 19.92
C ARG A 134 -2.72 8.24 20.30
N SER A 135 -3.71 8.22 19.40
CA SER A 135 -5.00 7.57 19.63
C SER A 135 -5.81 7.45 18.35
N ARG A 136 -6.79 6.53 18.36
CA ARG A 136 -7.79 6.37 17.28
C ARG A 136 -8.61 7.64 17.04
N GLU A 137 -8.87 8.44 18.07
CA GLU A 137 -9.60 9.71 17.95
C GLU A 137 -8.76 10.75 17.20
N VAL A 138 -7.47 10.87 17.54
CA VAL A 138 -6.53 11.74 16.82
C VAL A 138 -6.44 11.30 15.35
N TRP A 139 -6.39 10.00 15.05
CA TRP A 139 -6.44 9.49 13.67
C TRP A 139 -7.71 9.94 12.91
N ARG A 140 -8.88 9.90 13.55
CA ARG A 140 -10.17 10.29 12.92
C ARG A 140 -10.34 11.80 12.73
N GLU A 141 -9.83 12.60 13.66
CA GLU A 141 -9.89 14.06 13.63
C GLU A 141 -8.83 14.69 12.71
N SER A 142 -7.85 13.89 12.28
CA SER A 142 -6.75 14.27 11.39
C SER A 142 -7.17 14.60 9.95
N LYS A 143 -8.32 15.27 9.73
CA LYS A 143 -8.71 15.89 8.44
C LYS A 143 -7.69 16.91 7.92
N ARG A 144 -6.62 17.18 8.67
CA ARG A 144 -5.48 18.00 8.30
C ARG A 144 -4.35 17.72 9.30
N ILE A 145 -3.72 16.55 9.26
CA ILE A 145 -2.52 16.31 10.05
C ILE A 145 -1.42 15.81 9.14
N GLU A 146 -0.41 16.67 9.01
CA GLU A 146 0.97 16.35 8.67
C GLU A 146 1.29 14.90 9.08
N LEU A 147 1.43 14.03 8.08
CA LEU A 147 1.93 12.66 8.26
C LEU A 147 3.35 12.59 8.85
N ASP A 148 3.94 13.74 9.19
CA ASP A 148 5.07 13.85 10.11
C ASP A 148 4.79 13.30 11.52
N ARG A 149 3.55 12.94 11.87
CA ARG A 149 3.27 12.33 13.17
C ARG A 149 2.61 10.98 13.15
N ILE A 150 2.23 10.45 11.99
CA ILE A 150 1.81 9.05 11.82
C ILE A 150 2.61 8.45 10.68
N LYS A 151 3.91 8.39 10.95
CA LYS A 151 4.97 8.02 10.02
C LYS A 151 5.01 6.51 9.76
N VAL A 152 3.89 5.82 9.54
CA VAL A 152 3.94 4.40 9.09
C VAL A 152 4.53 4.34 7.70
N PHE A 153 4.30 5.38 6.90
CA PHE A 153 4.42 5.40 5.46
C PHE A 153 5.44 6.49 5.01
N GLY A 154 6.70 6.39 5.42
CA GLY A 154 7.63 7.55 5.55
C GLY A 154 8.06 8.35 4.29
N LEU A 155 8.13 9.69 4.46
CA LEU A 155 9.23 10.67 4.17
C LEU A 155 8.67 12.13 4.35
N GLY A 156 9.17 13.12 5.11
CA GLY A 156 10.19 13.26 6.17
C GLY A 156 10.44 14.74 6.65
N ILE A 157 11.05 14.87 7.84
CA ILE A 157 11.90 15.95 8.45
C ILE A 157 11.25 17.18 9.15
N ARG A 158 11.12 17.11 10.49
CA ARG A 158 12.13 17.58 11.48
C ARG A 158 12.05 16.76 12.77
#